data_AF-A0A358KM60-F1
#
_entry.id   AF-A0A358KM60-F1
#
_cell.length_a   1.000
_cell.length_b   1.000
_cell.length_c   1.000
_cell.angle_alpha   90.00
_cell.angle_beta   90.00
_cell.angle_gamma   90.00
#
_symmetry.space_group_name_H-M   'P 1'
#
loop_
_entity.id
_entity.type
_entity.pdbx_description
1 polymer ?
#
loop_
_entity_poly.entity_id
_entity_poly.type
_entity_poly.pdbx_seq_one_letter_code
_entity_poly.pdbx_strand_id
1 'polypeptide(L)'
;MKTFTELFNTLLTADEETSRQAAREVRKLVYSSGENEKYKCVASIIENAPAEYVKIIEDWRQENFVMAISVMYFLHNRENQPDFLFPWLFQLLQHPNGYIRHAAVKMISHEIGPLTYHLRFPSEKLSFHKFTQEDADMILHSLFASLNGLLAALWQPKYKKYKYIDSLPPSPYKSVQMVLVELEESCGKKYINRLFGH
;
A
#
# COMPACT_ATOMS: atom_id res chain seq x y z
N MET A 1 -0.65 -5.12 29.04
CA MET A 1 -1.09 -5.27 27.63
C MET A 1 0.01 -4.67 26.79
N LYS A 2 0.54 -5.38 25.77
CA LYS A 2 1.62 -4.82 24.95
C LYS A 2 1.12 -3.64 24.10
N THR A 3 1.93 -2.61 23.95
CA THR A 3 1.63 -1.44 23.09
C THR A 3 2.17 -1.65 21.67
N PHE A 4 1.71 -0.84 20.70
CA PHE A 4 2.28 -0.85 19.35
C PHE A 4 3.78 -0.52 19.38
N THR A 5 4.19 0.48 20.17
CA THR A 5 5.60 0.84 20.34
C THR A 5 6.44 -0.32 20.84
N GLU A 6 5.97 -1.06 21.84
CA GLU A 6 6.68 -2.23 22.37
C GLU A 6 6.81 -3.35 21.33
N LEU A 7 5.74 -3.60 20.56
CA LEU A 7 5.76 -4.59 19.49
C LEU A 7 6.71 -4.19 18.35
N PHE A 8 6.74 -2.92 17.96
CA PHE A 8 7.66 -2.42 16.93
C PHE A 8 9.11 -2.40 17.42
N ASN A 9 9.38 -2.08 18.68
CA ASN A 9 10.71 -2.22 19.26
C ASN A 9 11.16 -3.69 19.22
N THR A 10 10.27 -4.62 19.58
CA THR A 10 10.53 -6.07 19.50
C THR A 10 10.81 -6.51 18.06
N LEU A 11 10.00 -6.05 17.09
CA LEU A 11 10.18 -6.32 15.66
C LEU A 11 11.58 -5.94 15.17
N LEU A 12 12.06 -4.77 15.60
CA LEU A 12 13.30 -4.17 15.13
C LEU A 12 14.56 -4.73 15.82
N THR A 13 14.44 -5.25 17.04
CA THR A 13 15.63 -5.58 17.87
C THR A 13 15.76 -7.05 18.25
N ALA A 14 14.66 -7.82 18.23
CA ALA A 14 14.68 -9.21 18.67
C ALA A 14 15.21 -10.17 17.58
N ASP A 15 15.34 -11.44 17.96
CA ASP A 15 15.61 -12.56 17.06
C ASP A 15 14.43 -12.80 16.09
N GLU A 16 14.65 -13.63 15.08
CA GLU A 16 13.70 -13.90 14.00
C GLU A 16 12.34 -14.41 14.50
N GLU A 17 12.33 -15.36 15.43
CA GLU A 17 11.09 -15.96 15.92
C GLU A 17 10.29 -14.95 16.73
N THR A 18 10.97 -14.24 17.64
CA THR A 18 10.35 -13.23 18.49
C THR A 18 9.83 -12.04 17.66
N SER A 19 10.57 -11.61 16.64
CA SER A 19 10.14 -10.58 15.68
C SER A 19 8.91 -11.03 14.89
N ARG A 20 8.92 -12.27 14.38
CA ARG A 20 7.78 -12.84 13.64
C ARG A 20 6.53 -12.94 14.51
N GLN A 21 6.70 -13.33 15.76
CA GLN A 21 5.61 -13.38 16.73
C GLN A 21 5.07 -11.97 17.03
N ALA A 22 5.95 -10.98 17.17
CA ALA A 22 5.54 -9.59 17.34
C ALA A 22 4.71 -9.07 16.14
N ALA A 23 5.09 -9.41 14.89
CA ALA A 23 4.30 -9.05 13.70
C ALA A 23 2.87 -9.62 13.77
N ARG A 24 2.72 -10.86 14.23
CA ARG A 24 1.41 -11.50 14.42
C ARG A 24 0.61 -10.88 15.55
N GLU A 25 1.29 -10.45 16.62
CA GLU A 25 0.67 -9.76 17.76
C GLU A 25 0.16 -8.37 17.38
N VAL A 26 0.83 -7.64 16.47
CA VAL A 26 0.33 -6.36 15.93
C VAL A 26 -1.07 -6.54 15.34
N ARG A 27 -1.28 -7.57 14.51
CA ARG A 27 -2.60 -7.89 13.96
C ARG A 27 -3.65 -8.12 15.05
N LYS A 28 -3.32 -8.92 16.08
CA LYS A 28 -4.24 -9.18 17.19
C LYS A 28 -4.57 -7.90 17.96
N LEU A 29 -3.58 -7.05 18.17
CA LEU A 29 -3.74 -5.79 18.89
C LEU A 29 -4.65 -4.81 18.12
N VAL A 30 -4.51 -4.71 16.79
CA VAL A 30 -5.40 -3.89 15.95
C VAL A 30 -6.88 -4.25 16.16
N TYR A 31 -7.23 -5.55 16.17
CA TYR A 31 -8.63 -5.99 16.24
C TYR A 31 -9.21 -6.15 17.65
N SER A 32 -8.40 -6.12 18.71
CA SER A 32 -8.85 -6.36 20.11
C SER A 32 -8.96 -5.09 20.96
N SER A 33 -8.83 -3.92 20.34
CA SER A 33 -8.49 -2.67 21.02
C SER A 33 -9.59 -1.60 20.92
N GLY A 34 -10.06 -1.09 22.07
CA GLY A 34 -10.90 0.12 22.14
C GLY A 34 -10.15 1.45 21.86
N GLU A 35 -10.89 2.53 21.63
CA GLU A 35 -10.95 3.20 20.31
C GLU A 35 -10.46 4.67 20.27
N ASN A 36 -9.44 5.14 21.01
CA ASN A 36 -8.99 6.55 20.80
C ASN A 36 -7.49 6.88 21.02
N GLU A 37 -6.85 6.44 22.11
CA GLU A 37 -5.42 6.77 22.33
C GLU A 37 -4.45 6.01 21.40
N LYS A 38 -4.91 4.88 20.83
CA LYS A 38 -4.08 3.99 19.99
C LYS A 38 -3.77 4.57 18.61
N TYR A 39 -4.65 5.42 18.06
CA TYR A 39 -4.50 5.91 16.68
C TYR A 39 -3.34 6.89 16.50
N LYS A 40 -3.04 7.71 17.50
CA LYS A 40 -1.92 8.68 17.42
C LYS A 40 -0.56 7.98 17.30
N CYS A 41 -0.35 6.92 18.08
CA CYS A 41 0.88 6.14 18.02
C CYS A 41 1.03 5.39 16.68
N VAL A 42 -0.08 4.81 16.19
CA VAL A 42 -0.09 4.08 14.91
C VAL A 42 0.22 4.99 13.73
N ALA A 43 -0.37 6.19 13.68
CA ALA A 43 -0.08 7.17 12.64
C ALA A 43 1.42 7.51 12.58
N SER A 44 2.04 7.79 13.73
CA SER A 44 3.48 8.07 13.80
C SER A 44 4.34 6.90 13.31
N ILE A 45 3.97 5.66 13.63
CA ILE A 45 4.70 4.48 13.15
C ILE A 45 4.59 4.35 11.61
N ILE A 46 3.40 4.56 11.04
CA ILE A 46 3.18 4.47 9.59
C ILE A 46 3.94 5.57 8.86
N GLU A 47 3.87 6.82 9.35
CA GLU A 47 4.57 7.96 8.75
C GLU A 47 6.09 7.78 8.74
N ASN A 48 6.65 7.20 9.79
CA ASN A 48 8.09 6.94 9.89
C ASN A 48 8.52 5.61 9.28
N ALA A 49 7.59 4.79 8.77
CA ALA A 49 7.88 3.45 8.28
C ALA A 49 8.95 3.41 7.18
N PRO A 50 8.98 4.32 6.18
CA PRO A 50 10.05 4.34 5.19
C PRO A 50 11.44 4.57 5.81
N ALA A 51 11.53 5.49 6.77
CA ALA A 51 12.79 5.84 7.43
C ALA A 51 13.31 4.72 8.34
N GLU A 52 12.42 3.97 9.00
CA GLU A 52 12.82 2.79 9.76
C GLU A 52 13.17 1.62 8.84
N TYR A 53 12.40 1.40 7.76
CA TYR A 53 12.62 0.29 6.84
C TYR A 53 14.02 0.29 6.23
N VAL A 54 14.55 1.45 5.82
CA VAL A 54 15.90 1.55 5.22
C VAL A 54 17.04 1.19 6.18
N LYS A 55 16.78 1.17 7.50
CA LYS A 55 17.76 0.78 8.51
C LYS A 55 17.82 -0.73 8.72
N ILE A 56 16.81 -1.47 8.24
CA ILE A 56 16.70 -2.91 8.43
C ILE A 56 17.55 -3.61 7.37
N ILE A 57 18.53 -4.38 7.82
CA ILE A 57 19.48 -5.11 6.95
C ILE A 57 18.96 -6.50 6.64
N GLU A 58 18.29 -7.14 7.60
CA GLU A 58 17.86 -8.53 7.51
C GLU A 58 16.55 -8.68 6.72
N ASP A 59 16.58 -9.48 5.65
CA ASP A 59 15.42 -9.73 4.78
C ASP A 59 14.17 -10.21 5.53
N TRP A 60 14.36 -11.13 6.50
CA TRP A 60 13.25 -11.64 7.32
C TRP A 60 12.65 -10.56 8.22
N ARG A 61 13.47 -9.61 8.68
CA ARG A 61 13.02 -8.51 9.54
C ARG A 61 12.29 -7.46 8.72
N GLN A 62 12.77 -7.19 7.50
CA GLN A 62 12.07 -6.36 6.52
C GLN A 62 10.68 -6.93 6.22
N GLU A 63 10.58 -8.25 6.01
CA GLU A 63 9.29 -8.90 5.81
C GLU A 63 8.37 -8.70 7.01
N ASN A 64 8.82 -9.08 8.22
CA ASN A 64 8.03 -8.94 9.43
C ASN A 64 7.57 -7.50 9.67
N PHE A 65 8.45 -6.52 9.44
CA PHE A 65 8.16 -5.10 9.57
C PHE A 65 7.07 -4.65 8.60
N VAL A 66 7.23 -4.91 7.30
CA VAL A 66 6.25 -4.51 6.27
C VAL A 66 4.91 -5.21 6.50
N MET A 67 4.92 -6.49 6.88
CA MET A 67 3.70 -7.22 7.20
C MET A 67 2.96 -6.59 8.39
N ALA A 68 3.68 -6.19 9.44
CA ALA A 68 3.09 -5.48 10.58
C ALA A 68 2.49 -4.13 10.18
N ILE A 69 3.21 -3.32 9.41
CA ILE A 69 2.72 -2.02 8.88
C ILE A 69 1.45 -2.23 8.06
N SER A 70 1.43 -3.21 7.14
CA SER A 70 0.31 -3.43 6.23
C SER A 70 -1.03 -3.70 6.93
N VAL A 71 -1.00 -4.29 8.12
CA VAL A 71 -2.22 -4.62 8.87
C VAL A 71 -2.82 -3.41 9.57
N MET A 72 -2.01 -2.39 9.86
CA MET A 72 -2.47 -1.17 10.51
C MET A 72 -2.47 0.05 9.57
N TYR A 73 -2.06 -0.12 8.32
CA TYR A 73 -1.91 0.96 7.35
C TYR A 73 -3.14 1.88 7.25
N PHE A 74 -4.34 1.29 7.24
CA PHE A 74 -5.62 2.02 7.19
C PHE A 74 -5.89 2.98 8.37
N LEU A 75 -5.04 2.95 9.40
CA LEU A 75 -5.15 3.80 10.59
C LEU A 75 -4.25 5.04 10.54
N HIS A 76 -3.59 5.32 9.42
CA HIS A 76 -2.88 6.60 9.27
C HIS A 76 -3.86 7.78 9.28
N ASN A 77 -3.38 8.96 9.66
CA ASN A 77 -4.19 10.19 9.73
C ASN A 77 -3.94 11.15 8.56
N ARG A 78 -3.24 10.71 7.50
CA ARG A 78 -2.89 11.49 6.30
C ARG A 78 -3.99 11.51 5.24
N GLU A 79 -5.25 11.64 5.66
CA GLU A 79 -6.40 11.66 4.74
C GLU A 79 -6.31 12.75 3.66
N ASN A 80 -5.59 13.86 3.89
CA ASN A 80 -5.41 14.95 2.92
C ASN A 80 -4.29 14.68 1.91
N GLN A 81 -3.48 13.65 2.13
CA GLN A 81 -2.28 13.33 1.35
C GLN A 81 -2.19 11.80 1.19
N PRO A 82 -3.18 11.15 0.54
CA PRO A 82 -3.24 9.69 0.44
C PRO A 82 -2.03 9.08 -0.31
N ASP A 83 -1.31 9.88 -1.09
CA ASP A 83 -0.12 9.48 -1.84
C ASP A 83 1.20 9.60 -1.05
N PHE A 84 1.19 10.05 0.21
CA PHE A 84 2.41 10.35 0.97
C PHE A 84 3.40 9.17 1.09
N LEU A 85 2.91 7.92 1.03
CA LEU A 85 3.75 6.72 1.06
C LEU A 85 3.96 6.07 -0.31
N PHE A 86 3.34 6.57 -1.39
CA PHE A 86 3.48 5.97 -2.73
C PHE A 86 4.94 5.78 -3.16
N PRO A 87 5.88 6.73 -2.94
CA PRO A 87 7.28 6.51 -3.28
C PRO A 87 7.88 5.27 -2.60
N TRP A 88 7.58 5.06 -1.32
CA TRP A 88 8.04 3.87 -0.59
C TRP A 88 7.30 2.61 -1.05
N LEU A 89 5.97 2.68 -1.25
CA LEU A 89 5.17 1.55 -1.71
C LEU A 89 5.61 1.08 -3.11
N PHE A 90 6.03 1.99 -4.01
CA PHE A 90 6.61 1.64 -5.30
C PHE A 90 7.97 0.93 -5.19
N GLN A 91 8.77 1.26 -4.17
CA GLN A 91 9.98 0.49 -3.87
C GLN A 91 9.61 -0.93 -3.40
N LEU A 92 8.62 -1.04 -2.50
CA LEU A 92 8.15 -2.34 -2.00
C LEU A 92 7.53 -3.21 -3.09
N LEU A 93 6.82 -2.64 -4.08
CA LEU A 93 6.30 -3.38 -5.25
C LEU A 93 7.41 -4.03 -6.08
N GLN A 94 8.63 -3.50 -6.03
CA GLN A 94 9.78 -4.01 -6.77
C GLN A 94 10.63 -4.98 -5.95
N HIS A 95 10.30 -5.18 -4.67
CA HIS A 95 11.08 -6.00 -3.75
C HIS A 95 11.16 -7.47 -4.20
N PRO A 96 12.29 -8.19 -4.01
CA PRO A 96 12.42 -9.61 -4.39
C PRO A 96 11.47 -10.54 -3.61
N ASN A 97 11.20 -10.23 -2.34
CA ASN A 97 10.27 -10.97 -1.50
C ASN A 97 8.79 -10.72 -1.90
N GLY A 98 8.07 -11.80 -2.21
CA GLY A 98 6.66 -11.74 -2.62
C GLY A 98 5.68 -11.30 -1.54
N TYR A 99 5.96 -11.56 -0.25
CA TYR A 99 5.12 -11.12 0.85
C TYR A 99 5.13 -9.60 0.99
N ILE A 100 6.31 -8.99 0.91
CA ILE A 100 6.48 -7.52 0.89
C ILE A 100 5.73 -6.90 -0.28
N ARG A 101 5.88 -7.46 -1.50
CA ARG A 101 5.14 -6.95 -2.66
C ARG A 101 3.63 -7.03 -2.46
N HIS A 102 3.13 -8.15 -1.95
CA HIS A 102 1.69 -8.34 -1.72
C HIS A 102 1.14 -7.39 -0.65
N ALA A 103 1.93 -7.10 0.39
CA ALA A 103 1.60 -6.08 1.38
C ALA A 103 1.52 -4.68 0.74
N ALA A 104 2.47 -4.33 -0.14
CA ALA A 104 2.44 -3.07 -0.87
C ALA A 104 1.23 -2.93 -1.78
N VAL A 105 0.86 -3.99 -2.51
CA VAL A 105 -0.39 -4.02 -3.32
C VAL A 105 -1.59 -3.65 -2.44
N LYS A 106 -1.74 -4.30 -1.28
CA LYS A 106 -2.85 -4.04 -0.36
C LYS A 106 -2.89 -2.61 0.16
N MET A 107 -1.74 -2.05 0.52
CA MET A 107 -1.65 -0.67 1.03
C MET A 107 -2.02 0.33 -0.07
N ILE A 108 -1.52 0.15 -1.31
CA ILE A 108 -1.91 1.04 -2.42
C ILE A 108 -3.40 0.89 -2.75
N SER A 109 -3.92 -0.34 -2.82
CA SER A 109 -5.35 -0.58 -3.07
C SER A 109 -6.25 0.07 -2.01
N HIS A 110 -5.77 0.23 -0.77
CA HIS A 110 -6.50 0.93 0.27
C HIS A 110 -6.75 2.41 -0.09
N GLU A 111 -5.80 3.07 -0.76
CA GLU A 111 -5.92 4.48 -1.17
C GLU A 111 -6.76 4.68 -2.42
N ILE A 112 -6.82 3.67 -3.31
CA ILE A 112 -7.59 3.77 -4.56
C ILE A 112 -9.09 3.99 -4.27
N GLY A 113 -9.62 3.35 -3.23
CA GLY A 113 -11.04 3.49 -2.85
C GLY A 113 -11.43 4.96 -2.59
N PRO A 114 -10.83 5.63 -1.59
CA PRO A 114 -11.04 7.05 -1.34
C PRO A 114 -10.77 7.93 -2.55
N LEU A 115 -9.66 7.70 -3.27
CA LEU A 115 -9.26 8.50 -4.43
C LEU A 115 -10.28 8.45 -5.58
N THR A 116 -11.03 7.35 -5.72
CA THR A 116 -12.00 7.15 -6.81
C THR A 116 -13.44 7.37 -6.39
N TYR A 117 -13.70 7.81 -5.15
CA TYR A 117 -15.07 7.96 -4.64
C TYR A 117 -15.93 8.86 -5.52
N HIS A 118 -15.41 10.02 -5.93
CA HIS A 118 -16.12 10.99 -6.78
C HIS A 118 -16.45 10.44 -8.17
N LEU A 119 -15.66 9.50 -8.67
CA LEU A 119 -15.90 8.83 -9.95
C LEU A 119 -17.01 7.79 -9.84
N ARG A 120 -17.03 7.05 -8.73
CA ARG A 120 -17.99 5.98 -8.46
C ARG A 120 -19.35 6.52 -8.01
N PHE A 121 -19.37 7.65 -7.29
CA PHE A 121 -20.56 8.28 -6.71
C PHE A 121 -20.64 9.79 -7.03
N PRO A 122 -20.78 10.19 -8.31
CA PRO A 122 -20.65 11.59 -8.75
C PRO A 122 -21.75 12.52 -8.24
N SER A 123 -22.86 11.99 -7.72
CA SER A 123 -24.00 12.77 -7.20
C SER A 123 -23.96 12.98 -5.69
N GLU A 124 -22.99 12.38 -5.00
CA GLU A 124 -22.86 12.47 -3.55
C GLU A 124 -21.85 13.54 -3.15
N LYS A 125 -22.20 14.38 -2.17
CA LYS A 125 -21.26 15.36 -1.64
C LYS A 125 -20.22 14.65 -0.78
N LEU A 126 -18.95 14.89 -1.11
CA LEU A 126 -17.78 14.48 -0.34
C LEU A 126 -17.74 15.21 1.01
N SER A 127 -18.48 14.75 2.02
CA SER A 127 -18.34 15.29 3.38
C SER A 127 -17.24 14.58 4.18
N PHE A 128 -16.73 13.45 3.69
CA PHE A 128 -15.82 12.56 4.42
C PHE A 128 -14.35 12.70 4.03
N HIS A 129 -14.05 13.20 2.82
CA HIS A 129 -12.68 13.33 2.33
C HIS A 129 -12.20 14.77 2.49
N LYS A 130 -10.93 14.92 2.88
CA LYS A 130 -10.30 16.21 3.17
C LYS A 130 -9.40 16.73 2.03
N PHE A 131 -9.46 16.07 0.87
CA PHE A 131 -8.80 16.51 -0.37
C PHE A 131 -9.87 16.86 -1.42
N THR A 132 -9.49 17.69 -2.39
CA THR A 132 -10.39 18.10 -3.48
C THR A 132 -10.49 17.04 -4.56
N GLN A 133 -11.50 17.13 -5.43
CA GLN A 133 -11.58 16.26 -6.61
C GLN A 133 -10.37 16.45 -7.52
N GLU A 134 -9.90 17.69 -7.68
CA GLU A 134 -8.74 18.04 -8.49
C GLU A 134 -7.46 17.39 -7.95
N ASP A 135 -7.27 17.39 -6.62
CA ASP A 135 -6.15 16.69 -5.97
C ASP A 135 -6.25 15.18 -6.21
N ALA A 136 -7.44 14.61 -6.07
CA ALA A 136 -7.68 13.19 -6.32
C ALA A 136 -7.32 12.81 -7.76
N ASP A 137 -7.78 13.59 -8.73
CA ASP A 137 -7.51 13.37 -10.15
C ASP A 137 -6.01 13.50 -10.47
N MET A 138 -5.32 14.46 -9.85
CA MET A 138 -3.87 14.62 -9.99
C MET A 138 -3.11 13.40 -9.45
N ILE A 139 -3.50 12.91 -8.27
CA ILE A 139 -2.90 11.73 -7.64
C ILE A 139 -3.18 10.47 -8.48
N LEU A 140 -4.41 10.27 -8.95
CA LEU A 140 -4.78 9.13 -9.80
C LEU A 140 -3.98 9.14 -11.11
N HIS A 141 -3.82 10.29 -11.75
CA HIS A 141 -3.00 10.43 -12.95
C HIS A 141 -1.52 10.11 -12.68
N SER A 142 -0.96 10.63 -11.58
CA SER A 142 0.42 10.36 -11.16
C SER A 142 0.65 8.88 -10.84
N LEU A 143 -0.29 8.25 -10.13
CA LEU A 143 -0.28 6.81 -9.83
C LEU A 143 -0.32 6.00 -11.13
N PHE A 144 -1.24 6.31 -12.03
CA PHE A 144 -1.37 5.64 -13.32
C PHE A 144 -0.08 5.74 -14.16
N ALA A 145 0.50 6.94 -14.27
CA ALA A 145 1.75 7.15 -14.99
C ALA A 145 2.92 6.37 -14.37
N SER A 146 3.03 6.38 -13.04
CA SER A 146 4.06 5.66 -12.30
C SER A 146 3.95 4.15 -12.47
N LEU A 147 2.74 3.58 -12.39
CA LEU A 147 2.49 2.16 -12.61
C LEU A 147 2.84 1.76 -14.04
N ASN A 148 2.46 2.54 -15.05
CA ASN A 148 2.84 2.27 -16.44
C ASN A 148 4.36 2.34 -16.66
N GLY A 149 5.04 3.31 -16.05
CA GLY A 149 6.50 3.39 -16.05
C GLY A 149 7.16 2.15 -15.45
N LEU A 150 6.65 1.67 -14.30
CA LEU A 150 7.11 0.44 -13.68
C LEU A 150 6.85 -0.80 -14.55
N LEU A 151 5.67 -0.91 -15.17
CA LEU A 151 5.36 -2.01 -16.07
C LEU A 151 6.27 -2.05 -17.28
N ALA A 152 6.55 -0.90 -17.88
CA ALA A 152 7.48 -0.80 -19.00
C ALA A 152 8.89 -1.25 -18.61
N ALA A 153 9.37 -0.83 -17.43
CA ALA A 153 10.69 -1.21 -16.92
C ALA A 153 10.78 -2.70 -16.52
N LEU A 154 9.70 -3.27 -15.98
CA LEU A 154 9.66 -4.65 -15.49
C LEU A 154 9.26 -5.67 -16.56
N TRP A 155 8.81 -5.21 -17.73
CA TRP A 155 8.37 -6.07 -18.82
C TRP A 155 9.47 -7.03 -19.27
N GLN A 156 9.08 -8.28 -19.50
CA GLN A 156 9.96 -9.31 -20.06
C GLN A 156 9.18 -10.11 -21.11
N PRO A 157 9.81 -10.53 -22.23
CA PRO A 157 9.14 -11.29 -23.27
C PRO A 157 8.44 -12.56 -22.78
N LYS A 158 8.96 -13.17 -21.70
CA LYS A 158 8.37 -14.37 -21.07
C LYS A 158 6.95 -14.15 -20.55
N TYR A 159 6.53 -12.89 -20.32
CA TYR A 159 5.18 -12.58 -19.86
C TYR A 159 4.14 -12.59 -20.98
N LYS A 160 4.56 -12.48 -22.25
CA LYS A 160 3.66 -12.44 -23.43
C LYS A 160 2.73 -13.66 -23.57
N LYS A 161 3.14 -14.80 -23.01
CA LYS A 161 2.36 -16.05 -23.08
C LYS A 161 1.20 -16.11 -22.07
N TYR A 162 1.14 -15.21 -21.10
CA TYR A 162 0.10 -15.19 -20.08
C TYR A 162 -1.02 -14.23 -20.48
N LYS A 163 -2.23 -14.77 -20.62
CA LYS A 163 -3.43 -13.98 -20.98
C LYS A 163 -4.04 -13.26 -19.77
N TYR A 164 -3.96 -13.86 -18.59
CA TYR A 164 -4.57 -13.35 -17.36
C TYR A 164 -3.48 -13.04 -16.34
N ILE A 165 -3.68 -11.97 -15.56
CA ILE A 165 -2.74 -11.56 -14.50
C ILE A 165 -2.58 -12.67 -13.47
N ASP A 166 -3.67 -13.36 -13.11
CA ASP A 166 -3.62 -14.49 -12.16
C ASP A 166 -2.69 -15.61 -12.62
N SER A 167 -2.55 -15.80 -13.93
CA SER A 167 -1.65 -16.79 -14.52
C SER A 167 -0.18 -16.36 -14.54
N LEU A 168 0.14 -15.08 -14.31
CA LEU A 168 1.53 -14.62 -14.25
C LEU A 168 2.26 -15.27 -13.07
N PRO A 169 3.56 -15.58 -13.22
CA PRO A 169 4.36 -16.04 -12.10
C PRO A 169 4.51 -14.91 -11.05
N PRO A 170 4.70 -15.25 -9.76
CA PRO A 170 5.00 -14.26 -8.73
C PRO A 170 6.21 -13.42 -9.13
N SER A 171 5.99 -12.12 -9.33
CA SER A 171 7.01 -11.20 -9.83
C SER A 171 6.62 -9.75 -9.51
N PRO A 172 7.57 -8.81 -9.50
CA PRO A 172 7.28 -7.38 -9.47
C PRO A 172 6.28 -6.96 -10.55
N TYR A 173 6.45 -7.46 -11.78
CA TYR A 173 5.55 -7.17 -12.90
C TYR A 173 4.09 -7.54 -12.57
N LYS A 174 3.85 -8.74 -12.03
CA LYS A 174 2.51 -9.17 -11.59
C LYS A 174 1.96 -8.26 -10.50
N SER A 175 2.78 -7.90 -9.50
CA SER A 175 2.35 -7.04 -8.40
C SER A 175 1.92 -5.65 -8.87
N VAL A 176 2.66 -5.04 -9.80
CA VAL A 176 2.29 -3.75 -10.41
C VAL A 176 1.01 -3.89 -11.24
N GLN A 177 0.86 -4.97 -12.02
CA GLN A 177 -0.37 -5.26 -12.78
C GLN A 177 -1.61 -5.36 -11.88
N MET A 178 -1.48 -5.98 -10.69
CA MET A 178 -2.60 -6.08 -9.73
C MET A 178 -3.08 -4.71 -9.26
N VAL A 179 -2.17 -3.78 -8.98
CA VAL A 179 -2.53 -2.40 -8.60
C VAL A 179 -3.16 -1.66 -9.77
N LEU A 180 -2.61 -1.80 -10.97
CA LEU A 180 -3.15 -1.15 -12.16
C LEU A 180 -4.59 -1.59 -12.46
N VAL A 181 -4.89 -2.89 -12.33
CA VAL A 181 -6.25 -3.38 -12.54
C VAL A 181 -7.22 -2.82 -11.50
N GLU A 182 -6.85 -2.82 -10.22
CA GLU A 182 -7.68 -2.21 -9.17
C GLU A 182 -7.97 -0.73 -9.47
N LEU A 183 -6.96 0.00 -9.94
CA LEU A 183 -7.09 1.40 -10.36
C LEU A 183 -8.05 1.55 -11.55
N GLU A 184 -7.89 0.73 -12.59
CA GLU A 184 -8.73 0.76 -13.79
C GLU A 184 -10.19 0.41 -13.49
N GLU A 185 -10.42 -0.61 -12.67
CA GLU A 185 -11.75 -1.02 -12.24
C GLU A 185 -12.43 0.07 -11.39
N SER A 186 -11.69 0.67 -10.45
CA SER A 186 -12.22 1.70 -9.56
C SER A 186 -12.50 3.03 -10.25
N CYS A 187 -11.63 3.46 -11.18
CA CYS A 187 -11.83 4.68 -11.97
C CYS A 187 -12.92 4.52 -13.03
N GLY A 188 -13.08 3.31 -13.57
CA GLY A 188 -13.99 3.01 -14.67
C GLY A 188 -13.48 3.45 -16.04
N LYS A 189 -13.96 2.76 -17.08
CA LYS A 189 -13.48 2.87 -18.48
C LYS A 189 -13.46 4.30 -19.03
N LYS A 190 -14.47 5.11 -18.71
CA LYS A 190 -14.57 6.49 -19.22
C LYS A 190 -13.44 7.37 -18.71
N TYR A 191 -13.08 7.24 -17.44
CA TYR A 191 -12.00 8.01 -16.83
C TYR A 191 -10.64 7.54 -17.36
N ILE A 192 -10.44 6.22 -17.40
CA ILE A 192 -9.21 5.62 -17.92
C ILE A 192 -8.94 6.05 -19.36
N ASN A 193 -9.95 6.07 -20.24
CA ASN A 193 -9.78 6.57 -21.61
C ASN A 193 -9.27 8.03 -21.67
N ARG A 194 -9.70 8.88 -20.74
CA ARG A 194 -9.22 10.27 -20.65
C ARG A 194 -7.74 10.32 -20.26
N LEU A 195 -7.30 9.46 -19.35
CA LEU A 195 -5.87 9.36 -18.98
C LEU A 195 -5.00 8.93 -20.18
N PHE A 196 -5.53 8.09 -21.06
CA PHE A 196 -4.84 7.67 -22.29
C PHE A 196 -4.89 8.70 -23.43
N GLY A 197 -5.64 9.81 -23.29
CA GLY A 197 -5.77 10.83 -24.33
C GLY A 197 -6.60 10.41 -25.55
N HIS A 198 -7.62 9.56 -25.35
CA HIS A 198 -8.58 9.14 -26.39
C HIS A 198 -9.95 9.81 -26.25
#